data_AF-A0A978VXC0-F1
#
_entry.id   AF-A0A978VXC0-F1
#
_cell.length_a   1.000
_cell.length_b   1.000
_cell.length_c   1.000
_cell.angle_alpha   90.00
_cell.angle_beta   90.00
_cell.angle_gamma   90.00
#
_symmetry.space_group_name_H-M   'P 1'
#
loop_
_entity.id
_entity.type
_entity.pdbx_description
1 polymer ?
#
loop_
_entity_poly.entity_id
_entity_poly.type
_entity_poly.pdbx_seq_one_letter_code
_entity_poly.pdbx_strand_id
1 'polypeptide(L)'
;MSCSSTSTTQHTPSIILSGQYDKFDRGEDYITPNEMTLDLGFVLLKLMMGCVMLVPYRILKVCLYLTHFSYNTNSFSHLSVRVSHSSYASKIAMGDNPDAGMDAVQRRLMFEDECILVDENDQVVGHETKYNCHLWEKIESGGMLHRAFSVFLFNSKYELLLQQRSATKVTFPLVWTNTCCSHPLYRESELIYEDALGVRNAAQRKLLDELGIPAEDVPVDQFTPLGRILYKAPSDGKWGEHELDYLLFIVRDVNVHPNPDEVADIKYVNREQLKELLRKADAGEEGLKLSPWFRLVVDNFLFKWWDHVEKGTFKEAADMKTIHRLT
;
A
#
# COMPACT_ATOMS: atom_id res chain seq x y z
N MET A 1 -60.93 -43.37 36.07
CA MET A 1 -59.71 -44.19 35.95
C MET A 1 -58.54 -43.19 36.00
N SER A 2 -58.04 -42.84 37.20
CA SER A 2 -56.79 -43.36 37.83
C SER A 2 -55.57 -43.23 36.91
N CYS A 3 -54.42 -42.64 37.23
CA CYS A 3 -53.78 -42.26 38.49
C CYS A 3 -52.69 -41.19 38.22
N SER A 4 -52.08 -40.67 39.29
CA SER A 4 -51.26 -39.47 39.44
C SER A 4 -49.73 -39.63 39.26
N SER A 5 -49.09 -38.51 38.85
CA SER A 5 -47.78 -37.92 39.26
C SER A 5 -46.51 -38.77 39.49
N THR A 6 -45.40 -38.35 38.85
CA THR A 6 -44.08 -38.16 39.50
C THR A 6 -43.22 -37.14 38.73
N SER A 7 -42.64 -36.20 39.47
CA SER A 7 -41.66 -35.18 39.09
C SER A 7 -40.23 -35.70 39.22
N THR A 8 -39.31 -35.25 38.36
CA THR A 8 -37.90 -35.09 38.75
C THR A 8 -37.21 -34.02 37.93
N THR A 9 -36.85 -32.92 38.60
CA THR A 9 -35.90 -31.88 38.20
C THR A 9 -34.48 -32.33 38.55
N GLN A 10 -33.48 -31.98 37.73
CA GLN A 10 -32.06 -32.05 38.09
C GLN A 10 -31.40 -30.68 37.97
N HIS A 11 -30.75 -30.28 39.06
CA HIS A 11 -30.01 -29.04 39.28
C HIS A 11 -28.50 -29.30 39.26
N THR A 12 -27.78 -28.58 38.37
CA THR A 12 -26.61 -27.67 38.58
C THR A 12 -25.38 -28.12 39.44
N PRO A 13 -24.14 -27.64 39.15
CA PRO A 13 -23.78 -26.28 39.62
C PRO A 13 -22.89 -25.44 38.68
N SER A 14 -23.23 -24.16 38.61
CA SER A 14 -22.34 -23.04 38.30
C SER A 14 -21.74 -22.54 39.62
N ILE A 15 -20.43 -22.29 39.65
CA ILE A 15 -19.74 -21.73 40.81
C ILE A 15 -19.73 -20.20 40.67
N ILE A 16 -20.47 -19.54 41.56
CA ILE A 16 -20.32 -18.11 41.87
C ILE A 16 -19.82 -18.05 43.32
N LEU A 17 -18.65 -17.47 43.54
CA LEU A 17 -18.21 -17.06 44.86
C LEU A 17 -18.24 -15.54 44.93
N SER A 18 -19.13 -15.05 45.78
CA SER A 18 -19.19 -13.67 46.25
C SER A 18 -18.17 -13.46 47.37
N GLY A 19 -17.52 -12.30 47.36
CA GLY A 19 -16.76 -11.77 48.49
C GLY A 19 -16.88 -10.25 48.51
N GLN A 20 -17.67 -9.72 49.43
CA GLN A 20 -17.50 -8.35 49.93
C GLN A 20 -16.46 -8.40 51.04
N TYR A 21 -15.53 -7.44 51.11
CA TYR A 21 -15.21 -6.68 52.33
C TYR A 21 -14.27 -5.49 52.00
N ASP A 22 -14.72 -4.34 52.52
CA ASP A 22 -14.03 -3.13 53.00
C ASP A 22 -13.21 -2.17 52.11
N LYS A 23 -13.74 -0.93 52.09
CA LYS A 23 -13.02 0.34 51.97
C LYS A 23 -11.99 0.47 53.09
N PHE A 24 -10.77 0.88 52.74
CA PHE A 24 -9.97 1.76 53.60
C PHE A 24 -9.29 2.83 52.76
N ASP A 25 -9.32 4.03 53.33
CA ASP A 25 -8.92 5.31 52.78
C ASP A 25 -7.52 5.70 53.29
N ARG A 26 -6.87 6.63 52.56
CA ARG A 26 -5.66 7.42 52.87
C ARG A 26 -4.28 6.86 52.55
N GLY A 27 -3.47 7.72 51.92
CA GLY A 27 -2.11 7.97 52.40
C GLY A 27 -1.06 8.16 51.31
N GLU A 28 -0.48 9.35 51.29
CA GLU A 28 0.55 9.87 50.40
C GLU A 28 1.93 9.18 50.50
N ASP A 29 2.69 9.32 49.40
CA ASP A 29 4.14 9.48 49.25
C ASP A 29 5.12 8.44 49.81
N TYR A 30 6.06 7.98 48.97
CA TYR A 30 7.50 8.31 49.05
C TYR A 30 8.28 7.60 47.93
N ILE A 31 9.00 8.39 47.15
CA ILE A 31 9.99 7.97 46.15
C ILE A 31 11.26 7.51 46.87
N THR A 32 11.76 6.31 46.60
CA THR A 32 13.21 6.03 46.55
C THR A 32 13.51 4.96 45.48
N PRO A 33 14.64 5.06 44.74
CA PRO A 33 14.95 4.18 43.62
C PRO A 33 15.80 3.00 44.08
N ASN A 34 15.56 1.81 43.53
CA ASN A 34 16.64 0.85 43.23
C ASN A 34 16.17 -0.36 42.40
N GLU A 35 17.03 -0.69 41.43
CA GLU A 35 17.28 -2.01 40.85
C GLU A 35 16.22 -2.66 39.94
N MET A 36 16.37 -2.40 38.63
CA MET A 36 15.90 -3.26 37.55
C MET A 36 16.73 -4.55 37.52
N THR A 37 16.11 -5.67 37.92
CA THR A 37 16.50 -7.01 37.47
C THR A 37 15.43 -7.53 36.51
N LEU A 38 15.78 -7.65 35.23
CA LEU A 38 14.95 -8.27 34.21
C LEU A 38 15.03 -9.80 34.32
N ASP A 39 13.89 -10.39 34.63
CA ASP A 39 13.64 -11.83 34.65
C ASP A 39 13.20 -12.28 33.24
N LEU A 40 13.92 -13.22 32.62
CA LEU A 40 13.59 -13.81 31.33
C LEU A 40 13.27 -15.29 31.55
N GLY A 41 11.97 -15.56 31.70
CA GLY A 41 11.41 -16.89 31.82
C GLY A 41 11.48 -17.71 30.53
N PHE A 42 11.83 -18.98 30.69
CA PHE A 42 11.82 -20.03 29.67
C PHE A 42 10.40 -20.44 29.26
N VAL A 43 10.17 -20.70 27.97
CA VAL A 43 9.24 -21.77 27.54
C VAL A 43 9.92 -22.69 26.53
N LEU A 44 9.84 -23.96 26.92
CA LEU A 44 10.34 -25.20 26.36
C LEU A 44 9.79 -25.47 24.93
N LEU A 45 10.65 -25.48 23.91
CA LEU A 45 10.33 -26.07 22.61
C LEU A 45 11.09 -27.38 22.41
N LYS A 46 10.31 -28.40 22.07
CA LYS A 46 10.62 -29.82 21.95
C LYS A 46 11.68 -30.07 20.86
N LEU A 47 12.72 -30.82 21.23
CA LEU A 47 13.76 -31.39 20.36
C LEU A 47 13.16 -32.16 19.18
N MET A 48 13.70 -31.96 17.97
CA MET A 48 14.20 -33.07 17.16
C MET A 48 15.00 -32.56 15.94
N MET A 49 16.07 -33.31 15.64
CA MET A 49 17.01 -33.18 14.52
C MET A 49 18.19 -32.23 14.75
N GLY A 50 19.32 -32.85 15.05
CA GLY A 50 20.55 -32.20 15.47
C GLY A 50 21.45 -31.78 14.33
N CYS A 51 22.25 -30.77 14.61
CA CYS A 51 23.64 -30.74 14.22
C CYS A 51 24.36 -29.82 15.22
N VAL A 52 25.31 -30.38 15.96
CA VAL A 52 26.15 -29.66 16.91
C VAL A 52 27.38 -29.18 16.16
N MET A 53 27.60 -27.86 16.08
CA MET A 53 28.96 -27.33 15.99
C MET A 53 29.12 -26.18 16.99
N LEU A 54 30.07 -26.38 17.90
CA LEU A 54 30.53 -25.47 18.94
C LEU A 54 31.42 -24.39 18.34
N VAL A 55 31.19 -23.11 18.68
CA VAL A 55 32.15 -22.02 18.46
C VAL A 55 32.39 -21.32 19.80
N PRO A 56 33.63 -21.32 20.35
CA PRO A 56 33.94 -20.52 21.52
C PRO A 56 34.31 -19.08 21.11
N TYR A 57 33.55 -18.12 21.63
CA TYR A 57 33.91 -16.70 21.63
C TYR A 57 34.92 -16.43 22.75
N ARG A 58 36.09 -15.85 22.43
CA ARG A 58 36.82 -14.96 23.37
C ARG A 58 37.86 -14.07 22.69
N ILE A 59 37.52 -12.79 22.61
CA ILE A 59 38.28 -11.61 23.09
C ILE A 59 39.80 -11.53 22.75
N LEU A 60 40.21 -10.55 21.93
CA LEU A 60 41.13 -9.48 22.36
C LEU A 60 41.20 -8.29 21.36
N LYS A 61 41.40 -7.12 21.95
CA LYS A 61 41.58 -5.77 21.41
C LYS A 61 42.87 -5.58 20.60
N VAL A 62 42.78 -4.65 19.62
CA VAL A 62 43.80 -3.66 19.17
C VAL A 62 45.00 -4.20 18.37
N CYS A 63 45.12 -3.77 17.10
CA CYS A 63 46.27 -2.96 16.64
C CYS A 63 46.01 -2.34 15.25
N LEU A 64 46.12 -1.01 15.16
CA LEU A 64 46.41 -0.31 13.90
C LEU A 64 47.74 -0.83 13.35
N TYR A 65 47.83 -1.11 12.05
CA TYR A 65 49.08 -1.00 11.31
C TYR A 65 48.86 -0.32 9.97
N LEU A 66 49.40 0.90 9.89
CA LEU A 66 49.81 1.56 8.67
C LEU A 66 50.93 0.75 8.02
N THR A 67 50.87 0.55 6.70
CA THR A 67 52.07 0.33 5.89
C THR A 67 52.05 1.28 4.71
N HIS A 68 52.88 2.33 4.83
CA HIS A 68 53.42 3.08 3.71
C HIS A 68 54.26 2.16 2.81
N PHE A 69 54.10 2.34 1.50
CA PHE A 69 55.11 1.94 0.52
C PHE A 69 55.50 3.19 -0.27
N SER A 70 56.71 3.70 -0.01
CA SER A 70 57.43 4.62 -0.89
C SER A 70 58.36 3.79 -1.77
N TYR A 71 58.35 4.05 -3.08
CA TYR A 71 59.55 3.82 -3.89
C TYR A 71 59.86 4.99 -4.82
N ASN A 72 61.16 5.22 -4.82
CA ASN A 72 62.02 6.26 -5.36
C ASN A 72 61.90 6.59 -6.85
N THR A 73 62.23 7.84 -7.16
CA THR A 73 62.46 8.41 -8.49
C THR A 73 63.78 7.95 -9.10
N ASN A 74 63.80 7.66 -10.41
CA ASN A 74 64.87 8.14 -11.31
C ASN A 74 64.53 7.98 -12.80
N SER A 75 64.76 9.09 -13.51
CA SER A 75 64.99 9.32 -14.95
C SER A 75 65.26 8.11 -15.86
N PHE A 76 64.64 8.06 -17.05
CA PHE A 76 65.33 8.25 -18.35
C PHE A 76 64.38 8.28 -19.58
N SER A 77 64.67 9.23 -20.46
CA SER A 77 64.52 9.31 -21.94
C SER A 77 63.17 9.10 -22.65
N HIS A 78 62.79 10.19 -23.34
CA HIS A 78 61.94 10.33 -24.51
C HIS A 78 61.81 9.12 -25.44
N LEU A 79 60.55 8.74 -25.71
CA LEU A 79 60.11 8.23 -27.01
C LEU A 79 58.71 8.79 -27.32
N SER A 80 58.61 9.71 -28.29
CA SER A 80 57.34 10.29 -28.71
C SER A 80 56.65 9.38 -29.72
N VAL A 81 55.59 8.68 -29.31
CA VAL A 81 54.66 8.01 -30.22
C VAL A 81 53.51 8.96 -30.49
N ARG A 82 53.41 9.47 -31.73
CA ARG A 82 52.25 10.23 -32.19
C ARG A 82 51.12 9.25 -32.52
N VAL A 83 50.12 9.16 -31.64
CA VAL A 83 48.82 8.57 -31.98
C VAL A 83 47.88 9.71 -32.36
N SER A 84 47.54 9.82 -33.64
CA SER A 84 46.51 10.72 -34.13
C SER A 84 45.13 10.20 -33.71
N HIS A 85 44.63 10.67 -32.57
CA HIS A 85 43.21 10.52 -32.24
C HIS A 85 42.42 11.54 -33.06
N SER A 86 41.76 11.07 -34.12
CA SER A 86 40.65 11.78 -34.73
C SER A 86 39.50 11.79 -33.72
N SER A 87 39.36 12.90 -32.98
CA SER A 87 38.17 13.13 -32.17
C SER A 87 37.02 13.48 -33.10
N TYR A 88 36.29 12.46 -33.56
CA TYR A 88 34.91 12.66 -34.01
C TYR A 88 34.11 13.06 -32.76
N ALA A 89 34.05 14.36 -32.51
CA ALA A 89 33.08 14.93 -31.59
C ALA A 89 31.70 14.78 -32.24
N SER A 90 31.08 13.62 -32.04
CA SER A 90 29.63 13.52 -32.15
C SER A 90 29.07 14.50 -31.13
N LYS A 91 28.53 15.61 -31.62
CA LYS A 91 27.57 16.40 -30.85
C LYS A 91 26.37 15.50 -30.61
N ILE A 92 26.44 14.67 -29.58
CA ILE A 92 25.24 14.23 -28.89
C ILE A 92 24.70 15.52 -28.30
N ALA A 93 23.69 16.08 -28.98
CA ALA A 93 22.79 16.99 -28.32
C ALA A 93 22.36 16.26 -27.04
N MET A 94 22.73 16.78 -25.88
CA MET A 94 22.06 16.41 -24.64
C MET A 94 20.62 16.85 -24.85
N GLY A 95 19.81 15.93 -25.38
CA GLY A 95 18.38 16.12 -25.46
C GLY A 95 17.90 16.40 -24.05
N ASP A 96 17.12 17.46 -23.91
CA ASP A 96 16.45 17.81 -22.66
C ASP A 96 15.93 16.51 -22.03
N ASN A 97 16.40 16.19 -20.82
CA ASN A 97 15.88 15.04 -20.09
C ASN A 97 14.38 15.32 -19.90
N PRO A 98 13.46 14.61 -20.58
CA PRO A 98 12.04 14.92 -20.53
C PRO A 98 11.48 14.73 -19.11
N ASP A 99 12.24 14.05 -18.25
CA ASP A 99 11.93 13.81 -16.85
C ASP A 99 12.56 14.84 -15.89
N ALA A 100 13.21 15.91 -16.39
CA ALA A 100 13.79 16.96 -15.55
C ALA A 100 12.73 17.76 -14.76
N GLY A 101 11.47 17.76 -15.21
CA GLY A 101 10.35 18.42 -14.53
C GLY A 101 9.67 17.60 -13.42
N MET A 102 10.06 16.33 -13.23
CA MET A 102 9.49 15.48 -12.19
C MET A 102 10.05 15.85 -10.81
N ASP A 103 9.13 16.12 -9.87
CA ASP A 103 9.46 16.38 -8.46
C ASP A 103 10.31 15.24 -7.86
N ALA A 104 11.17 15.58 -6.90
CA ALA A 104 12.12 14.63 -6.31
C ALA A 104 11.44 13.43 -5.64
N VAL A 105 10.30 13.65 -4.98
CA VAL A 105 9.52 12.58 -4.33
C VAL A 105 8.92 11.66 -5.38
N GLN A 106 8.25 12.21 -6.38
CA GLN A 106 7.65 11.43 -7.46
C GLN A 106 8.70 10.67 -8.28
N ARG A 107 9.87 11.28 -8.52
CA ARG A 107 10.99 10.61 -9.17
C ARG A 107 11.45 9.40 -8.37
N ARG A 108 11.67 9.57 -7.07
CA ARG A 108 12.08 8.45 -6.21
C ARG A 108 11.07 7.30 -6.29
N LEU A 109 9.79 7.59 -6.12
CA LEU A 109 8.73 6.59 -6.22
C LEU A 109 8.70 5.92 -7.60
N MET A 110 8.93 6.66 -8.69
CA MET A 110 8.93 6.08 -10.03
C MET A 110 10.06 5.08 -10.26
N PHE A 111 11.25 5.31 -9.70
CA PHE A 111 12.42 4.46 -9.97
C PHE A 111 12.74 3.44 -8.87
N GLU A 112 12.27 3.64 -7.64
CA GLU A 112 12.54 2.74 -6.51
C GLU A 112 11.37 1.78 -6.21
N ASP A 113 10.12 2.16 -6.52
CA ASP A 113 8.99 1.26 -6.32
C ASP A 113 8.95 0.22 -7.45
N GLU A 114 8.99 -1.06 -7.07
CA GLU A 114 8.82 -2.20 -7.97
C GLU A 114 7.36 -2.67 -7.93
N CYS A 115 6.66 -2.55 -9.06
CA CYS A 115 5.32 -3.06 -9.25
C CYS A 115 5.34 -4.58 -9.50
N ILE A 116 4.25 -5.26 -9.14
CA ILE A 116 4.06 -6.68 -9.43
C ILE A 116 3.52 -6.83 -10.86
N LEU A 117 4.30 -7.41 -11.78
CA LEU A 117 3.82 -7.75 -13.11
C LEU A 117 2.95 -9.00 -13.07
N VAL A 118 1.82 -8.97 -13.77
CA VAL A 118 0.86 -10.09 -13.82
C VAL A 118 0.42 -10.40 -15.24
N ASP A 119 -0.03 -11.63 -15.46
CA ASP A 119 -0.82 -11.97 -16.64
C ASP A 119 -2.29 -11.56 -16.48
N GLU A 120 -3.09 -11.75 -17.52
CA GLU A 120 -4.52 -11.39 -17.49
C GLU A 120 -5.37 -12.27 -16.55
N ASN A 121 -4.79 -13.32 -15.96
CA ASN A 121 -5.41 -14.19 -14.95
C ASN A 121 -4.89 -13.86 -13.55
N ASP A 122 -4.24 -12.71 -13.37
CA ASP A 122 -3.68 -12.26 -12.10
C ASP A 122 -2.56 -13.16 -11.56
N GLN A 123 -1.88 -13.90 -12.43
CA GLN A 123 -0.72 -14.69 -12.04
C GLN A 123 0.53 -13.84 -12.12
N VAL A 124 1.35 -13.86 -11.07
CA VAL A 124 2.60 -13.10 -11.02
C VAL A 124 3.56 -13.64 -12.08
N VAL A 125 4.03 -12.77 -12.98
CA VAL A 125 4.99 -13.12 -14.04
C VAL A 125 6.34 -12.43 -13.86
N GLY A 126 6.45 -11.48 -12.93
CA GLY A 126 7.69 -10.78 -12.62
C GLY A 126 7.45 -9.50 -11.83
N HIS A 127 8.40 -8.57 -11.96
CA HIS A 127 8.32 -7.24 -11.39
C HIS A 127 9.05 -6.25 -12.30
N GLU A 128 8.71 -4.98 -12.15
CA GLU A 128 9.33 -3.89 -12.89
C GLU A 128 9.10 -2.58 -12.15
N THR A 129 10.01 -1.61 -12.37
CA THR A 129 9.90 -0.26 -11.84
C THR A 129 8.57 0.39 -12.22
N LYS A 130 7.99 1.14 -11.29
CA LYS A 130 6.77 1.92 -11.52
C LYS A 130 6.89 2.80 -12.77
N TYR A 131 8.04 3.42 -12.98
CA TYR A 131 8.35 4.20 -14.19
C TYR A 131 8.06 3.41 -15.46
N ASN A 132 8.62 2.20 -15.59
CA ASN A 132 8.47 1.38 -16.78
C ASN A 132 7.06 0.81 -16.93
N CYS A 133 6.39 0.47 -15.81
CA CYS A 133 5.02 0.00 -15.82
C CYS A 133 4.02 1.03 -16.39
N HIS A 134 4.33 2.33 -16.24
CA HIS A 134 3.43 3.43 -16.65
C HIS A 134 3.85 4.12 -17.95
N LEU A 135 4.98 3.72 -18.56
CA LEU A 135 5.37 4.21 -19.88
C LEU A 135 4.43 3.65 -20.95
N TRP A 136 3.73 4.54 -21.66
CA TRP A 136 2.74 4.16 -22.65
C TRP A 136 3.32 3.32 -23.79
N GLU A 137 4.54 3.62 -24.23
CA GLU A 137 5.27 2.81 -25.21
C GLU A 137 5.41 1.34 -24.76
N LYS A 138 5.75 1.12 -23.48
CA LYS A 138 5.91 -0.23 -22.93
C LYS A 138 4.56 -0.93 -22.74
N ILE A 139 3.54 -0.19 -22.30
CA ILE A 139 2.16 -0.68 -22.20
C ILE A 139 1.65 -1.16 -23.58
N GLU A 140 1.86 -0.38 -24.63
CA GLU A 140 1.36 -0.70 -25.97
C GLU A 140 2.14 -1.83 -26.64
N SER A 141 3.42 -2.00 -26.29
CA SER A 141 4.19 -3.18 -26.71
C SER A 141 3.77 -4.49 -26.01
N GLY A 142 2.78 -4.43 -25.11
CA GLY A 142 2.13 -5.58 -24.47
C GLY A 142 2.83 -6.09 -23.22
N GLY A 143 3.85 -5.40 -22.71
CA GLY A 143 4.74 -5.93 -21.68
C GLY A 143 4.48 -5.50 -20.23
N MET A 144 3.53 -4.60 -19.97
CA MET A 144 3.44 -3.88 -18.68
C MET A 144 2.06 -3.95 -18.00
N LEU A 145 1.42 -5.12 -18.02
CA LEU A 145 0.28 -5.36 -17.13
C LEU A 145 0.78 -5.57 -15.69
N HIS A 146 0.28 -4.76 -14.76
CA HIS A 146 0.70 -4.83 -13.37
C HIS A 146 -0.50 -4.80 -12.42
N ARG A 147 -0.31 -5.36 -11.22
CA ARG A 147 -1.36 -5.39 -10.19
C ARG A 147 -1.49 -4.01 -9.55
N ALA A 148 -2.73 -3.60 -9.30
CA ALA A 148 -3.08 -2.35 -8.64
C ALA A 148 -4.22 -2.54 -7.63
N PHE A 149 -4.55 -1.47 -6.91
CA PHE A 149 -5.74 -1.42 -6.07
C PHE A 149 -6.39 -0.03 -6.09
N SER A 150 -7.70 -0.02 -5.86
CA SER A 150 -8.54 1.15 -5.70
C SER A 150 -9.37 1.03 -4.42
N VAL A 151 -9.14 1.93 -3.47
CA VAL A 151 -9.88 2.03 -2.20
C VAL A 151 -11.11 2.91 -2.35
N PHE A 152 -12.24 2.44 -1.80
CA PHE A 152 -13.48 3.16 -1.61
C PHE A 152 -13.80 3.20 -0.11
N LEU A 153 -13.44 4.30 0.54
CA LEU A 153 -13.69 4.54 1.96
C LEU A 153 -14.97 5.34 2.12
N PHE A 154 -15.91 4.78 2.87
CA PHE A 154 -17.13 5.45 3.29
C PHE A 154 -17.05 5.82 4.76
N ASN A 155 -17.59 6.97 5.14
CA ASN A 155 -17.77 7.31 6.54
C ASN A 155 -19.05 6.65 7.13
N SER A 156 -19.33 6.86 8.40
CA SER A 156 -20.54 6.32 9.06
C SER A 156 -21.86 6.89 8.54
N LYS A 157 -21.82 7.96 7.75
CA LYS A 157 -22.97 8.52 7.01
C LYS A 157 -23.09 7.95 5.59
N TYR A 158 -22.26 6.98 5.24
CA TYR A 158 -22.16 6.38 3.91
C TYR A 158 -21.84 7.40 2.81
N GLU A 159 -21.07 8.43 3.14
CA GLU A 159 -20.50 9.35 2.18
C GLU A 159 -19.13 8.81 1.73
N LEU A 160 -18.88 8.79 0.42
CA LEU A 160 -17.63 8.33 -0.17
C LEU A 160 -16.56 9.42 -0.08
N LEU A 161 -15.38 9.08 0.44
CA LEU A 161 -14.21 9.95 0.39
C LEU A 161 -13.58 9.92 -1.00
N LEU A 162 -13.56 11.06 -1.67
CA LEU A 162 -12.84 11.31 -2.92
C LEU A 162 -11.57 12.11 -2.64
N GLN A 163 -10.57 11.92 -3.49
CA GLN A 163 -9.39 12.79 -3.53
C GLN A 163 -9.25 13.46 -4.90
N GLN A 164 -8.71 14.67 -4.91
CA GLN A 164 -8.13 15.28 -6.09
C GLN A 164 -6.63 15.04 -6.08
N ARG A 165 -6.12 14.43 -7.15
CA ARG A 165 -4.69 14.17 -7.32
C ARG A 165 -3.90 15.49 -7.33
N SER A 166 -2.72 15.52 -6.71
CA SER A 166 -1.86 16.71 -6.72
C SER A 166 -1.45 17.10 -8.16
N ALA A 167 -1.00 18.34 -8.32
CA ALA A 167 -0.47 18.82 -9.60
C ALA A 167 0.87 18.16 -9.96
N THR A 168 1.57 17.56 -9.00
CA THR A 168 2.89 16.92 -9.18
C THR A 168 2.79 15.45 -9.58
N LYS A 169 1.59 14.83 -9.54
CA LYS A 169 1.39 13.45 -10.01
C LYS A 169 1.77 13.32 -11.49
N VAL A 170 2.54 12.28 -11.79
CA VAL A 170 2.99 11.99 -13.15
C VAL A 170 1.83 11.58 -14.06
N THR A 171 0.95 10.69 -13.59
CA THR A 171 -0.28 10.32 -14.29
C THR A 171 -1.46 11.10 -13.73
N PHE A 172 -2.30 11.64 -14.62
CA PHE A 172 -3.56 12.31 -14.29
C PHE A 172 -3.48 13.37 -13.17
N PRO A 173 -2.63 14.42 -13.28
CA PRO A 173 -2.58 15.49 -12.29
C PRO A 173 -3.90 16.27 -12.22
N LEU A 174 -4.28 16.73 -11.03
CA LEU A 174 -5.50 17.53 -10.76
C LEU A 174 -6.83 16.84 -11.10
N VAL A 175 -6.82 15.52 -11.31
CA VAL A 175 -8.01 14.71 -11.59
C VAL A 175 -8.63 14.21 -10.28
N TRP A 176 -9.95 14.28 -10.18
CA TRP A 176 -10.72 13.71 -9.06
C TRP A 176 -10.89 12.19 -9.24
N THR A 177 -10.78 11.45 -8.15
CA THR A 177 -10.84 9.98 -8.15
C THR A 177 -11.40 9.46 -6.81
N ASN A 178 -11.61 8.14 -6.70
CA ASN A 178 -11.91 7.46 -5.43
C ASN A 178 -10.80 7.67 -4.38
N THR A 179 -11.02 7.16 -3.17
CA THR A 179 -10.24 7.50 -1.97
C THR A 179 -8.74 7.39 -2.14
N CYS A 180 -8.22 6.27 -2.66
CA CYS A 180 -6.79 6.06 -2.84
C CYS A 180 -6.57 4.99 -3.90
N CYS A 181 -5.61 5.20 -4.80
CA CYS A 181 -5.24 4.26 -5.86
C CYS A 181 -3.74 4.13 -5.94
N SER A 182 -3.23 2.90 -5.90
CA SER A 182 -1.80 2.64 -6.02
C SER A 182 -1.54 1.16 -6.28
N HIS A 183 -0.33 0.70 -5.96
CA HIS A 183 0.19 -0.60 -6.32
C HIS A 183 0.65 -1.36 -5.08
N PRO A 184 0.33 -2.65 -4.95
CA PRO A 184 1.14 -3.53 -4.13
C PRO A 184 2.56 -3.61 -4.71
N LEU A 185 3.54 -3.48 -3.83
CA LEU A 185 4.96 -3.57 -4.18
C LEU A 185 5.39 -5.03 -4.27
N TYR A 186 6.39 -5.30 -5.11
CA TYR A 186 7.05 -6.59 -5.20
C TYR A 186 7.93 -6.85 -3.96
N ARG A 187 7.29 -7.10 -2.81
CA ARG A 187 7.90 -7.38 -1.50
C ARG A 187 7.06 -8.37 -0.72
N GLU A 188 7.68 -9.12 0.20
CA GLU A 188 7.04 -10.23 0.91
C GLU A 188 5.69 -9.88 1.54
N SER A 189 5.58 -8.71 2.17
CA SER A 189 4.33 -8.28 2.83
C SER A 189 3.19 -7.94 1.87
N GLU A 190 3.48 -7.68 0.59
CA GLU A 190 2.49 -7.24 -0.40
C GLU A 190 2.30 -8.23 -1.56
N LEU A 191 3.09 -9.32 -1.57
CA LEU A 191 2.97 -10.44 -2.52
C LEU A 191 1.98 -11.53 -2.08
N ILE A 192 1.42 -11.44 -0.87
CA ILE A 192 0.53 -12.46 -0.29
C ILE A 192 -0.80 -12.46 -1.06
N TYR A 193 -1.12 -13.58 -1.72
CA TYR A 193 -2.29 -13.70 -2.59
C TYR A 193 -3.56 -14.05 -1.81
N GLU A 194 -3.42 -14.84 -0.75
CA GLU A 194 -4.51 -15.35 0.07
C GLU A 194 -5.37 -14.21 0.62
N ASP A 195 -6.68 -14.29 0.41
CA ASP A 195 -7.67 -13.28 0.80
C ASP A 195 -7.27 -11.84 0.41
N ALA A 196 -6.55 -11.69 -0.71
CA ALA A 196 -5.99 -10.42 -1.18
C ALA A 196 -5.18 -9.67 -0.11
N LEU A 197 -4.52 -10.38 0.81
CA LEU A 197 -3.86 -9.77 1.97
C LEU A 197 -2.76 -8.79 1.57
N GLY A 198 -1.95 -9.12 0.56
CA GLY A 198 -0.87 -8.26 0.10
C GLY A 198 -1.37 -6.92 -0.45
N VAL A 199 -2.48 -6.95 -1.19
CA VAL A 199 -3.16 -5.76 -1.72
C VAL A 199 -3.75 -4.92 -0.59
N ARG A 200 -4.36 -5.56 0.42
CA ARG A 200 -4.90 -4.84 1.60
C ARG A 200 -3.79 -4.20 2.45
N ASN A 201 -2.63 -4.84 2.58
CA ASN A 201 -1.45 -4.25 3.21
C ASN A 201 -0.96 -3.00 2.46
N ALA A 202 -0.91 -3.08 1.12
CA ALA A 202 -0.54 -1.95 0.28
C ALA A 202 -1.52 -0.79 0.41
N ALA A 203 -2.83 -1.07 0.47
CA ALA A 203 -3.86 -0.08 0.69
C ALA A 203 -3.71 0.66 2.03
N GLN A 204 -3.51 -0.07 3.14
CA GLN A 204 -3.26 0.57 4.44
C GLN A 204 -2.03 1.48 4.41
N ARG A 205 -0.92 1.01 3.83
CA ARG A 205 0.30 1.83 3.67
C ARG A 205 0.02 3.11 2.89
N LYS A 206 -0.67 3.00 1.75
CA LYS A 206 -0.89 4.16 0.87
C LYS A 206 -1.93 5.14 1.40
N LEU A 207 -2.91 4.68 2.18
CA LEU A 207 -3.79 5.58 2.92
C LEU A 207 -3.03 6.41 3.96
N LEU A 208 -1.99 5.87 4.58
CA LEU A 208 -1.08 6.66 5.41
C LEU A 208 -0.25 7.63 4.56
N ASP A 209 0.39 7.15 3.48
CA ASP A 209 1.30 7.96 2.65
C ASP A 209 0.60 9.15 1.95
N GLU A 210 -0.64 8.95 1.47
CA GLU A 210 -1.39 9.97 0.70
C GLU A 210 -2.33 10.80 1.55
N LEU A 211 -3.04 10.15 2.48
CA LEU A 211 -4.14 10.76 3.22
C LEU A 211 -3.84 10.93 4.71
N GLY A 212 -2.66 10.51 5.18
CA GLY A 212 -2.28 10.62 6.59
C GLY A 212 -3.14 9.78 7.53
N ILE A 213 -3.84 8.76 7.02
CA ILE A 213 -4.73 7.92 7.81
C ILE A 213 -3.88 6.84 8.49
N PRO A 214 -3.84 6.78 9.83
CA PRO A 214 -3.00 5.84 10.54
C PRO A 214 -3.58 4.41 10.51
N ALA A 215 -2.72 3.41 10.69
CA ALA A 215 -3.07 2.00 10.51
C ALA A 215 -4.20 1.53 11.44
N GLU A 216 -4.28 2.07 12.67
CA GLU A 216 -5.33 1.80 13.64
C GLU A 216 -6.73 2.24 13.18
N ASP A 217 -6.81 3.25 12.32
CA ASP A 217 -8.06 3.78 11.78
C ASP A 217 -8.60 2.91 10.63
N VAL A 218 -7.71 2.17 9.96
CA VAL A 218 -8.02 1.30 8.81
C VAL A 218 -7.33 -0.07 8.92
N PRO A 219 -7.76 -0.94 9.85
CA PRO A 219 -7.17 -2.27 10.00
C PRO A 219 -7.28 -3.12 8.72
N VAL A 220 -6.20 -3.81 8.36
CA VAL A 220 -6.09 -4.61 7.12
C VAL A 220 -7.22 -5.64 6.96
N ASP A 221 -7.66 -6.25 8.07
CA ASP A 221 -8.72 -7.26 8.10
C ASP A 221 -10.12 -6.69 7.87
N GLN A 222 -10.29 -5.36 7.92
CA GLN A 222 -11.58 -4.68 7.71
C GLN A 222 -11.81 -4.22 6.27
N PHE A 223 -10.79 -4.26 5.41
CA PHE A 223 -11.00 -4.07 3.97
C PHE A 223 -11.76 -5.27 3.39
N THR A 224 -12.83 -4.99 2.66
CA THR A 224 -13.58 -5.99 1.91
C THR A 224 -13.27 -5.87 0.41
N PRO A 225 -12.57 -6.85 -0.19
CA PRO A 225 -12.42 -6.92 -1.65
C PRO A 225 -13.76 -7.24 -2.31
N LEU A 226 -14.24 -6.38 -3.20
CA LEU A 226 -15.53 -6.58 -3.88
C LEU A 226 -15.40 -7.10 -5.31
N GLY A 227 -14.30 -6.80 -6.00
CA GLY A 227 -14.09 -7.28 -7.35
C GLY A 227 -12.73 -6.88 -7.90
N ARG A 228 -12.46 -7.33 -9.13
CA ARG A 228 -11.26 -6.99 -9.88
C ARG A 228 -11.64 -6.51 -11.28
N ILE A 229 -10.99 -5.44 -11.73
CA ILE A 229 -11.13 -4.94 -13.10
C ILE A 229 -9.79 -5.04 -13.81
N LEU A 230 -9.82 -5.33 -15.11
CA LEU A 230 -8.67 -5.20 -16.00
C LEU A 230 -8.97 -4.05 -16.95
N TYR A 231 -8.14 -3.02 -16.92
CA TYR A 231 -8.35 -1.81 -17.72
C TYR A 231 -7.04 -1.25 -18.26
N LYS A 232 -7.15 -0.39 -19.28
CA LYS A 232 -6.03 0.36 -19.85
C LYS A 232 -6.48 1.80 -20.12
N ALA A 233 -5.66 2.79 -19.75
CA ALA A 233 -6.00 4.20 -19.95
C ALA A 233 -4.77 5.08 -20.24
N PRO A 234 -4.73 5.82 -21.35
CA PRO A 234 -3.66 6.80 -21.59
C PRO A 234 -3.85 8.05 -20.72
N SER A 235 -2.75 8.66 -20.28
CA SER A 235 -2.72 9.92 -19.53
C SER A 235 -2.45 11.13 -20.43
N ASP A 236 -1.25 11.21 -21.01
CA ASP A 236 -0.78 12.41 -21.75
C ASP A 236 0.13 12.07 -22.96
N GLY A 237 0.02 10.84 -23.47
CA GLY A 237 0.80 10.33 -24.60
C GLY A 237 2.12 9.66 -24.21
N LYS A 238 2.83 10.17 -23.19
CA LYS A 238 4.00 9.48 -22.61
C LYS A 238 3.57 8.45 -21.57
N TRP A 239 2.59 8.80 -20.74
CA TRP A 239 2.19 8.01 -19.59
C TRP A 239 0.81 7.38 -19.78
N GLY A 240 0.56 6.29 -19.06
CA GLY A 240 -0.76 5.68 -18.93
C GLY A 240 -0.77 4.58 -17.88
N GLU A 241 -1.92 3.91 -17.79
CA GLU A 241 -2.19 2.80 -16.87
C GLU A 241 -2.55 1.55 -17.66
N HIS A 242 -2.10 0.40 -17.18
CA HIS A 242 -2.52 -0.92 -17.65
C HIS A 242 -2.50 -1.89 -16.48
N GLU A 243 -3.67 -2.02 -15.87
CA GLU A 243 -3.75 -2.53 -14.51
C GLU A 243 -4.76 -3.67 -14.38
N LEU A 244 -4.42 -4.62 -13.51
CA LEU A 244 -5.35 -5.51 -12.87
C LEU A 244 -5.64 -4.97 -11.46
N ASP A 245 -6.76 -4.25 -11.35
CA ASP A 245 -7.08 -3.41 -10.20
C ASP A 245 -8.06 -4.10 -9.24
N TYR A 246 -7.65 -4.23 -7.98
CA TYR A 246 -8.45 -4.75 -6.88
C TYR A 246 -9.30 -3.65 -6.26
N LEU A 247 -10.61 -3.85 -6.23
CA LEU A 247 -11.57 -2.88 -5.69
C LEU A 247 -11.82 -3.19 -4.20
N LEU A 248 -11.25 -2.36 -3.32
CA LEU A 248 -11.27 -2.53 -1.87
C LEU A 248 -12.23 -1.54 -1.21
N PHE A 249 -13.14 -2.03 -0.39
CA PHE A 249 -14.14 -1.21 0.30
C PHE A 249 -13.93 -1.25 1.81
N ILE A 250 -14.18 -0.11 2.47
CA ILE A 250 -14.12 0.01 3.93
C ILE A 250 -15.10 1.09 4.42
N VAL A 251 -15.73 0.88 5.58
CA VAL A 251 -16.62 1.87 6.23
C VAL A 251 -16.03 2.26 7.57
N ARG A 252 -15.47 3.46 7.66
CA ARG A 252 -14.78 3.98 8.84
C ARG A 252 -14.86 5.51 8.87
N ASP A 253 -15.07 6.06 10.06
CA ASP A 253 -14.75 7.46 10.31
C ASP A 253 -13.25 7.55 10.57
N VAL A 254 -12.57 8.40 9.81
CA VAL A 254 -11.11 8.54 9.84
C VAL A 254 -10.71 10.00 9.89
N ASN A 255 -9.57 10.29 10.52
CA ASN A 255 -8.99 11.63 10.47
C ASN A 255 -8.03 11.71 9.28
N VAL A 256 -8.31 12.63 8.35
CA VAL A 256 -7.54 12.77 7.11
C VAL A 256 -6.59 13.95 7.24
N HIS A 257 -5.30 13.72 6.96
CA HIS A 257 -4.24 14.71 6.88
C HIS A 257 -3.50 14.54 5.55
N PRO A 258 -4.06 15.06 4.43
CA PRO A 258 -3.52 14.78 3.10
C PRO A 258 -2.09 15.27 2.94
N ASN A 259 -1.26 14.45 2.29
CA ASN A 259 0.05 14.86 1.84
C ASN A 259 -0.09 15.74 0.57
N PRO A 260 0.30 17.02 0.61
CA PRO A 260 0.10 17.95 -0.52
C PRO A 260 0.89 17.54 -1.78
N ASP A 261 1.94 16.71 -1.65
CA ASP A 261 2.68 16.18 -2.79
C ASP A 261 1.91 15.09 -3.53
N GLU A 262 0.88 14.51 -2.92
CA GLU A 262 0.07 13.42 -3.48
C GLU A 262 -1.39 13.84 -3.75
N VAL A 263 -1.95 14.67 -2.87
CA VAL A 263 -3.38 15.04 -2.85
C VAL A 263 -3.53 16.55 -2.77
N ALA A 264 -4.21 17.14 -3.75
CA ALA A 264 -4.52 18.57 -3.80
C ALA A 264 -5.75 18.95 -2.96
N ASP A 265 -6.76 18.07 -2.93
CA ASP A 265 -8.02 18.32 -2.23
C ASP A 265 -8.73 17.00 -1.88
N ILE A 266 -9.68 17.03 -0.95
CA ILE A 266 -10.49 15.89 -0.56
C ILE A 266 -11.96 16.28 -0.43
N LYS A 267 -12.86 15.30 -0.63
CA LYS A 267 -14.29 15.54 -0.47
C LYS A 267 -15.05 14.30 -0.07
N TYR A 268 -15.85 14.40 0.99
CA TYR A 268 -16.90 13.42 1.24
C TYR A 268 -18.13 13.77 0.40
N VAL A 269 -18.66 12.77 -0.31
CA VAL A 269 -19.85 12.93 -1.15
C VAL A 269 -20.88 11.85 -0.88
N ASN A 270 -22.14 12.25 -0.75
CA ASN A 270 -23.25 11.32 -0.87
C ASN A 270 -23.57 11.02 -2.34
N ARG A 271 -24.54 10.13 -2.58
CA ARG A 271 -24.93 9.69 -3.94
C ARG A 271 -25.35 10.84 -4.85
N GLU A 272 -26.16 11.76 -4.34
CA GLU A 272 -26.67 12.89 -5.15
C GLU A 272 -25.55 13.87 -5.47
N GLN A 273 -24.65 14.12 -4.52
CA GLN A 273 -23.45 14.92 -4.76
C GLN A 273 -22.50 14.24 -5.76
N LEU A 274 -22.34 12.92 -5.71
CA LEU A 274 -21.56 12.19 -6.72
C LEU A 274 -22.21 12.30 -8.10
N LYS A 275 -23.53 12.12 -8.22
CA LYS A 275 -24.26 12.30 -9.50
C LYS A 275 -24.05 13.70 -10.07
N GLU A 276 -24.08 14.73 -9.23
CA GLU A 276 -23.81 16.10 -9.67
C GLU A 276 -22.35 16.28 -10.11
N LEU A 277 -21.38 15.70 -9.40
CA LEU A 277 -19.97 15.72 -9.84
C LEU A 277 -19.78 15.04 -11.20
N LEU A 278 -20.43 13.90 -11.43
CA LEU A 278 -20.41 13.20 -12.72
C LEU A 278 -20.99 14.10 -13.82
N ARG A 279 -22.17 14.69 -13.58
CA ARG A 279 -22.82 15.62 -14.52
C ARG A 279 -21.91 16.79 -14.87
N LYS A 280 -21.27 17.41 -13.87
CA LYS A 280 -20.31 18.51 -14.07
C LYS A 280 -19.10 18.09 -14.88
N ALA A 281 -18.52 16.92 -14.58
CA ALA A 281 -17.40 16.35 -15.33
C ALA A 281 -17.76 16.17 -16.82
N ASP A 282 -18.92 15.55 -17.08
CA ASP A 282 -19.38 15.22 -18.43
C ASP A 282 -19.73 16.49 -19.23
N ALA A 283 -20.20 17.54 -18.55
CA ALA A 283 -20.44 18.86 -19.15
C ALA A 283 -19.16 19.71 -19.31
N GLY A 284 -18.02 19.28 -18.77
CA GLY A 284 -16.77 20.05 -18.77
C GLY A 284 -16.82 21.30 -17.89
N GLU A 285 -17.70 21.34 -16.91
CA GLU A 285 -17.88 22.49 -16.01
C GLU A 285 -16.67 22.65 -15.09
N GLU A 286 -16.23 23.91 -14.90
CA GLU A 286 -15.16 24.28 -13.96
C GLU A 286 -13.81 23.55 -14.21
N GLY A 287 -13.63 22.94 -15.39
CA GLY A 287 -12.45 22.12 -15.71
C GLY A 287 -12.38 20.81 -14.92
N LEU A 288 -13.48 20.38 -14.30
CA LEU A 288 -13.54 19.16 -13.50
C LEU A 288 -13.28 17.92 -14.38
N LYS A 289 -12.35 17.07 -13.93
CA LYS A 289 -12.01 15.81 -14.57
C LYS A 289 -12.10 14.67 -13.57
N LEU A 290 -12.56 13.52 -14.04
CA LEU A 290 -12.59 12.27 -13.27
C LEU A 290 -11.63 11.27 -13.89
N SER A 291 -11.01 10.45 -13.05
CA SER A 291 -10.10 9.43 -13.54
C SER A 291 -10.85 8.36 -14.34
N PRO A 292 -10.22 7.78 -15.38
CA PRO A 292 -10.87 6.75 -16.19
C PRO A 292 -11.34 5.55 -15.35
N TRP A 293 -10.49 5.04 -14.46
CA TRP A 293 -10.85 3.90 -13.60
C TRP A 293 -11.99 4.22 -12.64
N PHE A 294 -12.04 5.44 -12.09
CA PHE A 294 -13.15 5.83 -11.23
C PHE A 294 -14.47 5.85 -12.01
N ARG A 295 -14.47 6.35 -13.26
CA ARG A 295 -15.64 6.26 -14.14
C ARG A 295 -16.04 4.82 -14.43
N LEU A 296 -15.07 3.95 -14.73
CA LEU A 296 -15.33 2.52 -14.96
C LEU A 296 -16.03 1.89 -13.76
N VAL A 297 -15.57 2.15 -12.53
CA VAL A 297 -16.22 1.60 -11.33
C VAL A 297 -17.58 2.23 -11.08
N VAL A 298 -17.71 3.55 -11.24
CA VAL A 298 -18.98 4.28 -11.07
C VAL A 298 -20.07 3.74 -11.99
N ASP A 299 -19.75 3.63 -13.28
CA ASP A 299 -20.73 3.32 -14.33
C ASP A 299 -21.16 1.84 -14.30
N ASN A 300 -20.30 0.94 -13.81
CA ASN A 300 -20.57 -0.50 -13.82
C ASN A 300 -21.05 -1.05 -12.46
N PHE A 301 -20.54 -0.52 -11.34
CA PHE A 301 -20.66 -1.20 -10.04
C PHE A 301 -21.08 -0.29 -8.88
N LEU A 302 -20.50 0.90 -8.77
CA LEU A 302 -20.44 1.65 -7.51
C LEU A 302 -21.82 1.90 -6.91
N PHE A 303 -22.79 2.36 -7.69
CA PHE A 303 -24.12 2.67 -7.15
C PHE A 303 -24.85 1.44 -6.60
N LYS A 304 -24.63 0.26 -7.18
CA LYS A 304 -25.18 -1.01 -6.67
C LYS A 304 -24.45 -1.44 -5.41
N TRP A 305 -23.12 -1.39 -5.40
CA TRP A 305 -22.33 -1.72 -4.22
C TRP A 305 -22.56 -0.76 -3.05
N TRP A 306 -22.86 0.50 -3.33
CA TRP A 306 -23.26 1.47 -2.31
C TRP A 306 -24.55 1.03 -1.59
N ASP A 307 -25.47 0.33 -2.26
CA ASP A 307 -26.65 -0.24 -1.57
C ASP A 307 -26.23 -1.30 -0.54
N HIS A 308 -25.18 -2.06 -0.83
CA HIS A 308 -24.60 -3.04 0.09
C HIS A 308 -23.79 -2.37 1.21
N VAL A 309 -23.13 -1.24 0.93
CA VAL A 309 -22.47 -0.40 1.94
C VAL A 309 -23.47 0.04 3.00
N GLU A 310 -24.59 0.63 2.58
CA GLU A 310 -25.64 1.14 3.48
C GLU A 310 -26.33 0.03 4.28
N LYS A 311 -26.43 -1.18 3.72
CA LYS A 311 -27.04 -2.35 4.38
C LYS A 311 -26.04 -3.15 5.23
N GLY A 312 -24.74 -2.87 5.12
CA GLY A 312 -23.69 -3.66 5.76
C GLY A 312 -23.51 -5.07 5.18
N THR A 313 -23.87 -5.29 3.91
CA THR A 313 -23.89 -6.61 3.25
C THR A 313 -22.81 -6.78 2.18
N PHE A 314 -21.64 -6.15 2.34
CA PHE A 314 -20.51 -6.21 1.40
C PHE A 314 -20.19 -7.62 0.87
N LYS A 315 -20.22 -8.62 1.76
CA LYS A 315 -19.89 -10.01 1.42
C LYS A 315 -20.82 -10.63 0.38
N GLU A 316 -22.05 -10.13 0.26
CA GLU A 316 -23.02 -10.61 -0.73
C GLU A 316 -22.72 -10.07 -2.13
N ALA A 317 -22.07 -8.91 -2.21
CA ALA A 317 -21.72 -8.25 -3.47
C ALA A 317 -20.34 -8.68 -4.03
N ALA A 318 -19.53 -9.35 -3.22
CA ALA A 318 -18.16 -9.69 -3.56
C ALA A 318 -18.08 -10.76 -4.66
N ASP A 319 -17.44 -10.43 -5.78
CA ASP A 319 -17.03 -11.37 -6.81
C ASP A 319 -15.52 -11.24 -7.07
N MET A 320 -14.76 -12.01 -6.30
CA MET A 320 -13.30 -12.10 -6.48
C MET A 320 -12.90 -13.17 -7.50
N LYS A 321 -13.84 -13.90 -8.11
CA LYS A 321 -13.51 -14.92 -9.12
C LYS A 321 -13.43 -14.30 -10.51
N THR A 322 -14.33 -13.38 -10.82
CA THR A 322 -14.37 -12.70 -12.11
C THR A 322 -13.32 -11.59 -12.17
N ILE A 323 -12.66 -11.47 -13.32
CA ILE A 323 -11.87 -10.28 -13.69
C ILE A 323 -12.70 -9.55 -14.76
N HIS A 324 -13.25 -8.40 -14.40
CA HIS A 324 -14.07 -7.61 -15.30
C HIS A 324 -13.19 -6.81 -16.26
N ARG A 325 -13.18 -7.19 -17.54
CA ARG A 325 -12.39 -6.51 -18.58
C ARG A 325 -13.16 -5.29 -19.05
N LEU A 326 -12.67 -4.11 -18.68
CA LEU A 326 -13.28 -2.83 -18.96
C LEU A 326 -12.30 -2.02 -19.82
N THR A 327 -12.59 -1.99 -21.11
CA THR A 327 -11.76 -1.31 -22.14
C THR A 327 -12.29 0.06 -22.47
#